data_AF-A0A9W6BXE7-F1
#
_entry.id   AF-A0A9W6BXE7-F1
#
_cell.length_a   1.000
_cell.length_b   1.000
_cell.length_c   1.000
_cell.angle_alpha   90.00
_cell.angle_beta   90.00
_cell.angle_gamma   90.00
#
_symmetry.space_group_name_H-M   'P 1'
#
loop_
_entity.id
_entity.type
_entity.pdbx_description
1 polymer ?
#
loop_
_entity_poly.entity_id
_entity_poly.type
_entity_poly.pdbx_seq_one_letter_code
_entity_poly.pdbx_strand_id
1 'polypeptide(L)'
;MAYSVRQGAVARAATRRPAFGARPVRPIVPLAARGTVRAKASDSDVGTAGVAAIALGLPANAIMLWSEWTLKTTGSGLPPGPGGALGAAEGVSYLLVLGIIGWSIYTKATTGTGLPAGPAGLLGAVEGVSYLSLLAGIIVFALKYLS
;
A
#
# COMPACT_ATOMS: atom_id res chain seq x y z
N MET A 1 -54.31 -49.42 -24.02
CA MET A 1 -53.15 -50.07 -24.66
C MET A 1 -51.91 -49.44 -24.05
N ALA A 2 -51.45 -49.91 -22.89
CA ALA A 2 -50.51 -51.02 -22.67
C ALA A 2 -49.11 -50.49 -22.31
N TYR A 3 -48.74 -50.75 -21.05
CA TYR A 3 -47.45 -50.68 -20.35
C TYR A 3 -46.17 -50.73 -21.21
N SER A 4 -45.12 -50.00 -20.80
CA SER A 4 -43.79 -50.60 -20.60
C SER A 4 -42.84 -49.70 -19.80
N VAL A 5 -42.60 -50.12 -18.56
CA VAL A 5 -41.45 -49.74 -17.74
C VAL A 5 -40.19 -50.39 -18.34
N ARG A 6 -39.09 -49.64 -18.53
CA ARG A 6 -37.75 -50.24 -18.60
C ARG A 6 -36.88 -49.75 -17.46
N GLN A 7 -36.62 -50.72 -16.59
CA GLN A 7 -35.61 -50.72 -15.56
C GLN A 7 -34.20 -50.82 -16.16
N GLY A 8 -33.22 -50.31 -15.42
CA GLY A 8 -31.92 -50.98 -15.29
C GLY A 8 -30.72 -50.28 -15.93
N ALA A 9 -29.94 -49.56 -15.10
CA ALA A 9 -28.56 -49.92 -14.80
C ALA A 9 -27.96 -48.90 -13.82
N VAL A 10 -28.12 -49.16 -12.51
CA VAL A 10 -27.35 -48.49 -11.47
C VAL A 10 -25.92 -49.02 -11.56
N ALA A 11 -25.05 -48.29 -12.26
CA ALA A 11 -23.63 -48.59 -12.31
C ALA A 11 -23.04 -48.35 -10.91
N ARG A 12 -22.76 -49.45 -10.20
CA ARG A 12 -22.08 -49.45 -8.91
C ARG A 12 -20.77 -48.68 -9.00
N ALA A 13 -20.69 -47.57 -8.27
CA ALA A 13 -19.43 -46.89 -8.00
C ALA A 13 -18.53 -47.84 -7.20
N ALA A 14 -17.56 -48.44 -7.88
CA ALA A 14 -16.55 -49.28 -7.25
C ALA A 14 -15.63 -48.39 -6.39
N THR A 15 -15.88 -48.38 -5.08
CA THR A 15 -15.05 -47.73 -4.07
C THR A 15 -13.67 -48.40 -4.05
N ARG A 16 -12.71 -47.88 -4.85
CA ARG A 16 -11.31 -48.30 -4.76
C ARG A 16 -10.73 -47.81 -3.44
N ARG A 17 -10.54 -48.74 -2.51
CA ARG A 17 -9.76 -48.53 -1.28
C ARG A 17 -8.31 -48.17 -1.64
N PRO A 18 -7.73 -47.08 -1.12
CA PRO A 18 -6.31 -46.82 -1.32
C PRO A 18 -5.48 -47.83 -0.48
N ALA A 19 -4.43 -48.37 -1.09
CA ALA A 19 -3.52 -49.29 -0.44
C ALA A 19 -2.74 -48.60 0.70
N PHE A 20 -2.68 -49.27 1.85
CA PHE A 20 -1.88 -48.85 3.01
C PHE A 20 -0.39 -48.88 2.62
N GLY A 21 0.22 -47.69 2.44
CA GLY A 21 1.65 -47.57 2.14
C GLY A 21 2.03 -46.57 1.04
N ALA A 22 1.06 -46.00 0.30
CA ALA A 22 1.38 -44.95 -0.67
C ALA A 22 1.64 -43.60 0.04
N ARG A 23 2.91 -43.20 0.15
CA ARG A 23 3.26 -41.83 0.57
C ARG A 23 2.72 -40.84 -0.47
N PRO A 24 1.87 -39.86 -0.10
CA PRO A 24 1.47 -38.82 -1.04
C PRO A 24 2.71 -37.99 -1.40
N VAL A 25 3.15 -38.06 -2.65
CA VAL A 25 4.14 -37.13 -3.18
C VAL A 25 3.48 -35.75 -3.17
N ARG A 26 3.92 -34.87 -2.26
CA ARG A 26 3.43 -33.50 -2.23
C ARG A 26 3.82 -32.84 -3.55
N PRO A 27 2.86 -32.33 -4.35
CA PRO A 27 3.22 -31.52 -5.51
C PRO A 27 3.99 -30.29 -5.00
N ILE A 28 5.18 -30.08 -5.55
CA ILE A 28 5.91 -28.82 -5.39
C ILE A 28 5.06 -27.78 -6.11
N VAL A 29 4.28 -27.02 -5.35
CA VAL A 29 3.60 -25.85 -5.89
C VAL A 29 4.71 -24.89 -6.31
N PRO A 30 4.84 -24.55 -7.61
CA PRO A 30 5.83 -23.57 -8.02
C PRO A 30 5.56 -22.29 -7.24
N LEU A 31 6.62 -21.78 -6.59
CA LEU A 31 6.60 -20.52 -5.86
C LEU A 31 5.91 -19.48 -6.74
N ALA A 32 4.72 -19.07 -6.29
CA ALA A 32 3.83 -18.20 -7.04
C ALA A 32 4.64 -17.04 -7.63
N ALA A 33 4.41 -16.78 -8.92
CA ALA A 33 4.98 -15.66 -9.64
C ALA A 33 5.01 -14.44 -8.73
N ARG A 34 6.20 -13.88 -8.49
CA ARG A 34 6.35 -12.54 -7.90
C ARG A 34 5.48 -11.62 -8.74
N GLY A 35 4.30 -11.27 -8.23
CA GLY A 35 3.42 -10.34 -8.90
C GLY A 35 4.20 -9.06 -9.09
N THR A 36 4.53 -8.72 -10.35
CA THR A 36 4.96 -7.38 -10.69
C THR A 36 3.80 -6.46 -10.35
N VAL A 37 3.88 -5.76 -9.22
CA VAL A 37 2.97 -4.68 -8.88
C VAL A 37 3.28 -3.55 -9.86
N ARG A 38 2.65 -3.58 -11.02
CA ARG A 38 2.72 -2.47 -11.96
C ARG A 38 1.71 -1.43 -11.50
N ALA A 39 2.19 -0.27 -11.07
CA ALA A 39 1.33 0.89 -10.91
C ALA A 39 0.60 1.12 -12.24
N LYS A 40 -0.73 1.18 -12.20
CA LYS A 40 -1.54 1.58 -13.36
C LYS A 40 -1.31 3.08 -13.56
N ALA A 41 -0.21 3.43 -14.21
CA ALA A 41 0.03 4.80 -14.67
C ALA A 41 -1.03 5.11 -15.73
N SER A 42 -2.06 5.84 -15.33
CA SER A 42 -2.93 6.50 -16.28
C SER A 42 -2.29 7.85 -16.55
N ASP A 43 -2.12 8.21 -17.81
CA ASP A 43 -1.61 9.53 -18.25
C ASP A 43 -2.65 10.64 -18.02
N SER A 44 -3.46 10.48 -16.98
CA SER A 44 -4.55 11.37 -16.64
C SER A 44 -3.97 12.68 -16.14
N ASP A 45 -4.38 13.78 -16.75
CA ASP A 45 -4.17 15.12 -16.22
C ASP A 45 -4.71 15.19 -14.79
N VAL A 46 -3.82 15.41 -13.83
CA VAL A 46 -4.15 15.51 -12.40
C VAL A 46 -4.49 16.95 -11.97
N GLY A 47 -4.58 17.86 -12.94
CA GLY A 47 -4.80 19.28 -12.72
C GLY A 47 -3.69 19.95 -11.91
N THR A 48 -3.85 21.25 -11.66
CA THR A 48 -2.87 22.06 -10.90
C THR A 48 -2.64 21.51 -9.49
N ALA A 49 -3.69 21.03 -8.82
CA ALA A 49 -3.58 20.47 -7.47
C ALA A 49 -2.73 19.19 -7.45
N GLY A 50 -2.91 18.29 -8.42
CA GLY A 50 -2.10 17.08 -8.51
C GLY A 50 -0.64 17.37 -8.88
N VAL A 51 -0.40 18.32 -9.77
CA VAL A 51 0.98 18.77 -10.10
C VAL A 51 1.66 19.40 -8.89
N ALA A 52 0.93 20.24 -8.13
CA ALA A 52 1.45 20.82 -6.89
C ALA A 52 1.73 19.75 -5.83
N ALA A 53 0.84 18.76 -5.67
CA ALA A 53 1.05 17.64 -4.77
C ALA A 53 2.27 16.79 -5.17
N ILE A 54 2.54 16.61 -6.47
CA ILE A 54 3.77 15.95 -6.93
C ILE A 54 5.01 16.80 -6.59
N ALA A 55 4.98 18.08 -6.97
CA ALA A 55 6.13 18.98 -6.84
C ALA A 55 6.52 19.23 -5.38
N LEU A 56 5.54 19.36 -4.48
CA LEU A 56 5.76 19.66 -3.07
C LEU A 56 5.77 18.40 -2.19
N GLY A 57 5.02 17.36 -2.57
CA GLY A 57 4.86 16.15 -1.77
C GLY A 57 6.14 15.31 -1.70
N LEU A 58 6.89 15.15 -2.79
CA LEU A 58 8.15 14.38 -2.74
C LEU A 58 9.20 15.05 -1.84
N PRO A 59 9.51 16.36 -1.97
CA PRO A 59 10.39 17.04 -1.03
C PRO A 59 9.87 17.02 0.41
N ALA A 60 8.55 17.21 0.61
CA ALA A 60 7.96 17.18 1.95
C ALA A 60 8.15 15.82 2.64
N ASN A 61 7.89 14.72 1.92
CA ASN A 61 8.16 13.37 2.44
C ASN A 61 9.64 13.18 2.79
N ALA A 62 10.57 13.65 1.95
CA ALA A 62 12.00 13.55 2.24
C ALA A 62 12.40 14.32 3.50
N ILE A 63 11.87 15.53 3.69
CA ILE A 63 12.11 16.36 4.89
C ILE A 63 11.53 15.69 6.14
N MET A 64 10.29 15.21 6.08
CA MET A 64 9.63 14.52 7.19
C MET A 64 10.40 13.26 7.60
N LEU A 65 10.78 12.41 6.64
CA LEU A 65 11.56 11.20 6.91
C LEU A 65 12.97 11.51 7.46
N TRP A 66 13.62 12.57 6.99
CA TRP A 66 14.86 13.04 7.59
C TRP A 66 14.60 13.43 9.04
N SER A 67 13.59 14.24 9.32
CA SER A 67 13.28 14.64 10.70
C SER A 67 13.06 13.44 11.62
N GLU A 68 12.28 12.46 11.19
CA GLU A 68 12.04 11.23 11.94
C GLU A 68 13.33 10.43 12.18
N TRP A 69 14.22 10.35 11.19
CA TRP A 69 15.52 9.71 11.35
C TRP A 69 16.40 10.45 12.36
N THR A 70 16.45 11.79 12.30
CA THR A 70 17.20 12.62 13.24
C THR A 70 16.62 12.49 14.65
N LEU A 71 15.30 12.49 14.80
CA LEU A 71 14.62 12.28 16.07
C LEU A 71 14.93 10.90 16.64
N LYS A 72 14.95 9.87 15.80
CA LYS A 72 15.27 8.50 16.21
C LYS A 72 16.73 8.33 16.65
N THR A 73 17.67 8.97 15.97
CA THR A 73 19.12 8.77 16.19
C THR A 73 19.74 9.73 17.19
N THR A 74 19.26 10.96 17.25
CA THR A 74 19.80 12.03 18.12
C THR A 74 18.90 12.33 19.31
N GLY A 75 17.62 11.95 19.25
CA GLY A 75 16.62 12.28 20.25
C GLY A 75 16.04 13.69 20.13
N SER A 76 16.44 14.47 19.12
CA SER A 76 15.92 15.81 18.81
C SER A 76 15.43 15.89 17.37
N GLY A 77 14.48 16.78 17.07
CA GLY A 77 14.05 17.06 15.69
C GLY A 77 15.15 17.74 14.86
N LEU A 78 14.82 18.14 13.63
CA LEU A 78 15.78 18.85 12.79
C LEU A 78 16.24 20.15 13.46
N PRO A 79 17.53 20.51 13.35
CA PRO A 79 17.98 21.82 13.82
C PRO A 79 17.22 22.91 13.05
N PRO A 80 16.80 24.01 13.71
CA PRO A 80 15.94 25.03 13.10
C PRO A 80 16.58 25.73 11.89
N GLY A 81 17.91 25.64 11.74
CA GLY A 81 18.66 26.28 10.67
C GLY A 81 18.73 27.81 10.81
N PRO A 82 19.45 28.49 9.90
CA PRO A 82 19.53 29.95 9.91
C PRO A 82 18.14 30.58 9.82
N GLY A 83 17.81 31.47 10.76
CA GLY A 83 16.51 32.14 10.81
C GLY A 83 15.30 31.23 11.04
N GLY A 84 15.50 29.96 11.46
CA GLY A 84 14.39 29.03 11.68
C GLY A 84 13.81 28.40 10.41
N ALA A 85 14.45 28.60 9.25
CA ALA A 85 13.92 28.16 7.97
C ALA A 85 13.77 26.64 7.84
N LEU A 86 14.69 25.86 8.41
CA LEU A 86 14.60 24.39 8.38
C LEU A 86 13.50 23.88 9.32
N GLY A 87 13.35 24.48 10.50
CA GLY A 87 12.25 24.15 11.40
C GLY A 87 10.89 24.50 10.82
N ALA A 88 10.78 25.62 10.10
CA ALA A 88 9.57 25.97 9.37
C ALA A 88 9.28 24.99 8.22
N ALA A 89 10.30 24.63 7.44
CA ALA A 89 10.17 23.65 6.37
C ALA A 89 9.75 22.27 6.90
N GLU A 90 10.27 21.86 8.05
CA GLU A 90 9.85 20.65 8.76
C GLU A 90 8.34 20.72 9.09
N GLY A 91 7.88 21.78 9.77
CA GLY A 91 6.47 21.94 10.10
C GLY A 91 5.55 21.94 8.88
N VAL A 92 5.92 22.67 7.82
CA VAL A 92 5.18 22.69 6.55
C VAL A 92 5.16 21.31 5.89
N SER A 93 6.26 20.54 5.98
CA SER A 93 6.32 19.20 5.41
C SER A 93 5.30 18.25 6.05
N TYR A 94 5.14 18.29 7.37
CA TYR A 94 4.10 17.52 8.06
C TYR A 94 2.69 17.91 7.61
N LEU A 95 2.43 19.20 7.45
CA LEU A 95 1.12 19.68 6.97
C LEU A 95 0.83 19.24 5.53
N LEU A 96 1.82 19.28 4.65
CA LEU A 96 1.67 18.80 3.27
C LEU A 96 1.42 17.29 3.21
N VAL A 97 2.19 16.50 3.97
CA VAL A 97 2.01 15.04 4.04
C VAL A 97 0.64 14.69 4.61
N LEU A 98 0.23 15.30 5.71
CA LEU A 98 -1.11 15.10 6.28
C LEU A 98 -2.22 15.59 5.35
N GLY A 99 -2.00 16.68 4.61
CA GLY A 99 -2.92 17.18 3.59
C GLY A 99 -3.11 16.19 2.44
N ILE A 100 -2.03 15.60 1.93
CA ILE A 100 -2.08 14.56 0.89
C ILE A 100 -2.81 13.31 1.39
N ILE A 101 -2.49 12.84 2.60
CA ILE A 101 -3.16 11.69 3.22
C ILE A 101 -4.65 11.99 3.42
N GLY A 102 -4.98 13.18 3.94
CA GLY A 102 -6.36 13.62 4.13
C GLY A 102 -7.12 13.67 2.80
N TRP A 103 -6.49 14.18 1.74
CA TRP A 103 -7.07 14.19 0.40
C TRP A 103 -7.27 12.76 -0.13
N SER A 104 -6.29 11.87 0.02
CA SER A 104 -6.43 10.45 -0.34
C SER A 104 -7.57 9.76 0.43
N ILE A 105 -7.68 9.98 1.74
CA ILE A 105 -8.77 9.42 2.55
C ILE A 105 -10.11 9.96 2.08
N TYR A 106 -10.19 11.27 1.81
CA TYR A 106 -11.39 11.90 1.30
C TYR A 106 -11.82 11.30 -0.05
N THR A 107 -10.91 11.22 -1.03
CA THR A 107 -11.24 10.64 -2.35
C THR A 107 -11.59 9.16 -2.22
N LYS A 108 -10.92 8.43 -1.34
CA LYS A 108 -11.22 7.02 -1.06
C LYS A 108 -12.61 6.86 -0.45
N ALA A 109 -13.00 7.75 0.47
CA ALA A 109 -14.31 7.73 1.08
C ALA A 109 -15.43 8.11 0.09
N THR A 110 -15.18 9.04 -0.83
CA THR A 110 -16.21 9.52 -1.77
C THR A 110 -16.29 8.75 -3.08
N THR A 111 -15.17 8.24 -3.58
CA THR A 111 -15.07 7.58 -4.90
C THR A 111 -14.76 6.08 -4.83
N GLY A 112 -14.36 5.58 -3.65
CA GLY A 112 -13.86 4.22 -3.48
C GLY A 112 -12.40 4.01 -3.89
N THR A 113 -11.76 5.02 -4.48
CA THR A 113 -10.35 4.97 -4.92
C THR A 113 -9.51 6.07 -4.28
N GLY A 114 -8.23 5.81 -4.03
CA GLY A 114 -7.27 6.79 -3.53
C GLY A 114 -7.00 7.91 -4.55
N LEU A 115 -5.85 8.58 -4.44
CA LEU A 115 -5.50 9.62 -5.40
C LEU A 115 -5.26 9.01 -6.79
N PRO A 116 -5.54 9.74 -7.88
CA PRO A 116 -5.18 9.29 -9.21
C PRO A 116 -3.66 9.10 -9.30
N ALA A 117 -3.22 8.09 -10.08
CA ALA A 117 -1.79 7.79 -10.20
C ALA A 117 -0.99 8.98 -10.75
N GLY A 118 -1.59 9.74 -11.68
CA GLY A 118 -0.97 10.90 -12.33
C GLY A 118 0.17 10.57 -13.29
N PRO A 119 0.82 11.60 -13.85
CA PRO A 119 1.90 11.45 -14.82
C PRO A 119 2.99 10.54 -14.27
N ALA A 120 3.37 9.51 -15.04
CA ALA A 120 4.32 8.46 -14.64
C ALA A 120 4.01 7.74 -13.31
N GLY A 121 2.79 7.88 -12.77
CA GLY A 121 2.42 7.33 -11.45
C GLY A 121 2.93 8.13 -10.26
N LEU A 122 3.43 9.35 -10.46
CA LEU A 122 4.09 10.15 -9.43
C LEU A 122 3.14 10.55 -8.29
N LEU A 123 1.89 10.90 -8.59
CA LEU A 123 0.94 11.29 -7.54
C LEU A 123 0.57 10.09 -6.66
N GLY A 124 0.41 8.91 -7.28
CA GLY A 124 0.23 7.66 -6.52
C GLY A 124 1.46 7.28 -5.70
N ALA A 125 2.67 7.54 -6.21
CA ALA A 125 3.90 7.34 -5.45
C ALA A 125 3.97 8.29 -4.24
N VAL A 126 3.62 9.55 -4.42
CA VAL A 126 3.54 10.55 -3.34
C VAL A 126 2.54 10.12 -2.28
N GLU A 127 1.34 9.66 -2.66
CA GLU A 127 0.35 9.10 -1.73
C GLU A 127 0.95 7.94 -0.91
N GLY A 128 1.55 6.95 -1.58
CA GLY A 128 2.12 5.78 -0.93
C GLY A 128 3.26 6.11 0.03
N VAL A 129 4.19 6.98 -0.39
CA VAL A 129 5.30 7.44 0.46
C VAL A 129 4.78 8.27 1.63
N SER A 130 3.71 9.05 1.46
CA SER A 130 3.07 9.80 2.55
C SER A 130 2.49 8.88 3.62
N TYR A 131 1.78 7.83 3.25
CA TYR A 131 1.34 6.83 4.23
C TYR A 131 2.50 6.14 4.95
N LEU A 132 3.58 5.82 4.23
CA LEU A 132 4.76 5.19 4.82
C LEU A 132 5.48 6.14 5.78
N SER A 133 5.58 7.43 5.43
CA SER A 133 6.18 8.46 6.28
C SER A 133 5.36 8.63 7.56
N LEU A 134 4.03 8.74 7.45
CA LEU A 134 3.18 8.80 8.64
C LEU A 134 3.35 7.58 9.55
N LEU A 135 3.43 6.38 8.96
CA LEU A 135 3.67 5.15 9.73
C LEU A 135 5.04 5.18 10.43
N ALA A 136 6.09 5.61 9.73
CA ALA A 136 7.43 5.78 10.31
C ALA A 136 7.40 6.78 11.48
N GLY A 137 6.74 7.93 11.33
CA GLY A 137 6.54 8.90 12.40
C GLY A 137 5.82 8.32 13.63
N ILE A 138 4.73 7.57 13.43
CA ILE A 138 4.02 6.88 14.52
C ILE A 138 4.96 5.89 15.24
N ILE A 139 5.73 5.11 14.50
CA ILE A 139 6.69 4.14 15.06
C ILE A 139 7.80 4.85 15.84
N VAL A 140 8.41 5.89 15.27
CA VAL A 140 9.49 6.67 15.93
C VAL A 140 8.94 7.33 17.20
N PHE A 141 7.75 7.91 17.15
CA PHE A 141 7.07 8.48 18.31
C PHE A 141 6.85 7.43 19.40
N ALA A 142 6.29 6.26 19.07
CA ALA A 142 6.07 5.18 20.04
C ALA A 142 7.38 4.71 20.67
N LEU A 143 8.44 4.53 19.88
CA LEU A 143 9.76 4.11 20.39
C LEU A 143 10.44 5.18 21.25
N LYS A 144 10.06 6.45 21.13
CA LYS A 144 10.68 7.56 21.87
C LYS A 144 9.92 7.90 23.16
N TYR A 145 8.60 7.84 23.13
CA TYR A 145 7.73 8.35 24.20
C TYR A 145 6.96 7.27 24.95
N LEU A 146 6.82 6.07 24.38
CA LEU A 146 6.11 4.93 25.00
C LEU A 146 7.05 3.79 25.42
N SER A 147 8.36 3.89 25.12
CA SER A 147 9.41 2.94 25.52
C SER A 147 10.36 3.60 26.53
#